data_AF-A0A5C7JS91-F1
#
_entry.id   AF-A0A5C7JS91-F1
#
_cell.length_a   1.000
_cell.length_b   1.000
_cell.length_c   1.000
_cell.angle_alpha   90.00
_cell.angle_beta   90.00
_cell.angle_gamma   90.00
#
_symmetry.space_group_name_H-M   'P 1'
#
loop_
_entity.id
_entity.type
_entity.pdbx_description
1 polymer ?
#
loop_
_entity_poly.entity_id
_entity_poly.type
_entity_poly.pdbx_seq_one_letter_code
_entity_poly.pdbx_strand_id
1 'polypeptide(L)'
;MEEKIRKLETSIVNTYVEDFKFKLDEVVSMGESPIEKLMILQLFNYFQKYDKKSLDDDTSKFTSIQFIEEELCLFNFPDDDEPLSNYQLKVLTEKVEKFNYRFKNGMYYKFIGFKCTINHSEPITLVSDDNGIYFRDIEIRPQHYQFFNDNYNRIDIAFILKRRNWFNDNKLIEERKIAIECDGYDYHSSPSQKREDDIRSRKLKRAGWKDIIRYSGSEIYHINNNLNHMDYNFEELMDIIML
;
A
#
# COMPACT_ATOMS: atom_id res chain seq x y z
N MET A 1 32.02 -18.38 26.04
CA MET A 1 31.37 -18.65 24.73
C MET A 1 29.92 -18.19 24.75
N GLU A 2 29.12 -18.64 25.72
CA GLU A 2 27.72 -18.24 25.92
C GLU A 2 27.51 -16.72 26.05
N GLU A 3 28.36 -16.01 26.79
CA GLU A 3 28.26 -14.53 26.88
C GLU A 3 28.44 -13.84 25.52
N LYS A 4 29.33 -14.37 24.67
CA LYS A 4 29.57 -13.84 23.33
C LYS A 4 28.37 -14.13 22.42
N ILE A 5 27.76 -15.32 22.52
CA ILE A 5 26.53 -15.67 21.81
C ILE A 5 25.41 -14.70 22.20
N ARG A 6 25.15 -14.52 23.50
CA ARG A 6 24.10 -13.61 23.98
C ARG A 6 24.30 -12.16 23.51
N LYS A 7 25.54 -11.67 23.54
CA LYS A 7 25.87 -10.33 23.03
C LYS A 7 25.58 -10.20 21.54
N LEU A 8 25.92 -11.22 20.74
CA LEU A 8 25.63 -11.22 19.31
C LEU A 8 24.13 -11.29 19.03
N GLU A 9 23.40 -12.17 19.72
CA GLU A 9 21.93 -12.28 19.59
C GLU A 9 21.25 -10.94 19.90
N THR A 10 21.63 -10.29 21.00
CA THR A 10 21.09 -8.99 21.39
C THR A 10 21.40 -7.93 20.33
N SER A 11 22.63 -7.91 19.81
CA SER A 11 23.02 -6.97 18.75
C SER A 11 22.19 -7.19 17.47
N ILE A 12 21.98 -8.43 17.05
CA ILE A 12 21.20 -8.77 15.85
C ILE A 12 19.74 -8.34 16.02
N VAL A 13 19.13 -8.66 17.17
CA VAL A 13 17.74 -8.29 17.46
C VAL A 13 17.59 -6.77 17.49
N ASN A 14 18.50 -6.05 18.13
CA ASN A 14 18.44 -4.58 18.17
C ASN A 14 18.55 -3.97 16.78
N THR A 15 19.50 -4.42 15.95
CA THR A 15 19.62 -3.94 14.56
C THR A 15 18.36 -4.21 13.75
N TYR A 16 17.74 -5.40 13.91
CA TYR A 16 16.50 -5.72 13.21
C TYR A 16 15.33 -4.83 13.67
N VAL A 17 15.18 -4.62 14.98
CA VAL A 17 14.12 -3.77 15.55
C VAL A 17 14.29 -2.31 15.13
N GLU A 18 15.52 -1.80 15.12
CA GLU A 18 15.84 -0.44 14.70
C GLU A 18 15.52 -0.22 13.21
N ASP A 19 15.95 -1.13 12.33
CA ASP A 19 15.66 -1.08 10.89
C ASP A 19 14.16 -1.19 10.60
N PHE A 20 13.46 -2.12 11.28
CA PHE A 20 12.01 -2.26 11.17
C PHE A 20 11.29 -0.98 11.61
N LYS A 21 11.67 -0.44 12.77
CA LYS A 21 11.06 0.78 13.31
C LYS A 21 11.27 1.95 12.36
N PHE A 22 12.49 2.13 11.87
CA PHE A 22 12.83 3.17 10.89
C PHE A 22 11.94 3.08 9.64
N LYS A 23 11.81 1.89 9.05
CA LYS A 23 10.95 1.65 7.87
C LYS A 23 9.48 1.95 8.16
N LEU A 24 8.97 1.49 9.31
CA LEU A 24 7.59 1.72 9.70
C LEU A 24 7.31 3.21 9.96
N ASP A 25 8.20 3.89 10.67
CA ASP A 25 8.09 5.32 10.99
C ASP A 25 8.03 6.15 9.69
N GLU A 26 8.80 5.77 8.67
CA GLU A 26 8.73 6.42 7.37
C GLU A 26 7.41 6.23 6.65
N VAL A 27 6.90 5.00 6.57
CA VAL A 27 5.60 4.75 5.93
C VAL A 27 4.49 5.48 6.67
N VAL A 28 4.49 5.44 8.01
CA VAL A 28 3.50 6.16 8.83
C VAL A 28 3.65 7.67 8.68
N SER A 29 4.87 8.18 8.47
CA SER A 29 5.09 9.61 8.21
C SER A 29 4.45 10.12 6.92
N MET A 30 4.09 9.22 6.00
CA MET A 30 3.33 9.57 4.80
C MET A 30 1.89 9.98 5.13
N GLY A 31 1.29 9.50 6.22
CA GLY A 31 -0.06 9.93 6.63
C GLY A 31 -0.06 11.39 7.08
N GLU A 32 -0.89 12.23 6.46
CA GLU A 32 -0.96 13.67 6.71
C GLU A 32 -1.84 14.02 7.92
N SER A 33 -2.74 13.10 8.28
CA SER A 33 -3.65 13.22 9.41
C SER A 33 -3.49 12.07 10.41
N PRO A 34 -3.90 12.23 11.69
CA PRO A 34 -3.91 11.13 12.66
C PRO A 34 -4.72 9.92 12.17
N ILE A 35 -5.78 10.16 11.39
CA ILE A 35 -6.67 9.09 10.92
C ILE A 35 -6.04 8.27 9.80
N GLU A 36 -5.33 8.90 8.86
CA GLU A 36 -4.55 8.17 7.86
C GLU A 36 -3.46 7.32 8.52
N LYS A 37 -2.75 7.88 9.51
CA LYS A 37 -1.74 7.14 10.27
C LYS A 37 -2.33 5.92 10.98
N LEU A 38 -3.52 6.08 11.57
CA LEU A 38 -4.24 4.98 12.19
C LEU A 38 -4.60 3.90 11.16
N MET A 39 -5.14 4.28 10.00
CA MET A 39 -5.50 3.36 8.93
C MET A 39 -4.29 2.57 8.41
N ILE A 40 -3.15 3.25 8.21
CA ILE A 40 -1.88 2.61 7.82
C ILE A 40 -1.47 1.55 8.83
N LEU A 41 -1.50 1.89 10.12
CA LEU A 41 -1.12 0.98 11.20
C LEU A 41 -2.10 -0.19 11.34
N GLN A 42 -3.40 0.05 11.20
CA GLN A 42 -4.43 -0.99 11.22
C GLN A 42 -4.23 -1.98 10.06
N LEU A 43 -3.97 -1.50 8.84
CA LEU A 43 -3.64 -2.33 7.68
C LEU A 43 -2.39 -3.16 7.91
N PHE A 44 -1.31 -2.53 8.37
CA PHE A 44 -0.05 -3.23 8.63
C PHE A 44 -0.23 -4.34 9.67
N ASN A 45 -0.89 -4.03 10.81
CA ASN A 45 -1.16 -4.97 11.89
C ASN A 45 -2.11 -6.10 11.45
N TYR A 46 -3.08 -5.82 10.58
CA TYR A 46 -3.96 -6.85 10.00
C TYR A 46 -3.14 -7.88 9.22
N PHE A 47 -2.34 -7.45 8.24
CA PHE A 47 -1.58 -8.37 7.40
C PHE A 47 -0.48 -9.10 8.19
N GLN A 48 0.08 -8.47 9.22
CA GLN A 48 1.08 -9.12 10.09
C GLN A 48 0.47 -10.30 10.87
N LYS A 49 -0.83 -10.25 11.15
CA LYS A 49 -1.56 -11.28 11.90
C LYS A 49 -2.35 -12.24 11.01
N TYR A 50 -2.37 -12.00 9.70
CA TYR A 50 -3.19 -12.77 8.76
C TYR A 50 -2.87 -14.28 8.79
N ASP A 51 -1.59 -14.64 8.93
CA ASP A 51 -1.09 -16.03 9.02
C ASP A 51 -1.58 -16.79 10.27
N LYS A 52 -1.93 -16.08 11.36
CA LYS A 52 -2.30 -16.72 12.64
C LYS A 52 -3.75 -17.19 12.72
N LYS A 53 -4.53 -17.01 11.65
CA LYS A 53 -5.98 -17.30 11.62
C LYS A 53 -6.34 -18.67 11.07
N SER A 54 -5.42 -19.42 10.43
CA SER A 54 -5.71 -20.71 9.80
C SER A 54 -5.26 -21.92 10.62
N LEU A 55 -5.59 -21.97 11.91
CA LEU A 55 -5.36 -23.18 12.71
C LEU A 55 -6.30 -24.35 12.31
N ASP A 56 -7.38 -24.08 11.56
CA ASP A 56 -8.46 -25.04 11.27
C ASP A 56 -8.69 -25.36 9.78
N ASP A 57 -7.95 -24.77 8.84
CA ASP A 57 -8.09 -25.05 7.40
C ASP A 57 -6.80 -25.64 6.84
N ASP A 58 -6.91 -26.75 6.10
CA ASP A 58 -5.82 -27.56 5.49
C ASP A 58 -5.05 -26.81 4.38
N THR A 59 -5.16 -25.48 4.34
CA THR A 59 -4.48 -24.57 3.41
C THR A 59 -3.62 -23.61 4.22
N SER A 60 -2.29 -23.71 4.08
CA SER A 60 -1.35 -22.82 4.74
C SER A 60 -1.47 -21.40 4.17
N LYS A 61 -2.20 -20.51 4.86
CA LYS A 61 -2.33 -19.10 4.50
C LYS A 61 -1.19 -18.29 5.13
N PHE A 62 -0.04 -18.17 4.47
CA PHE A 62 1.01 -17.27 4.97
C PHE A 62 0.94 -15.88 4.31
N THR A 63 1.42 -14.88 5.04
CA THR A 63 1.65 -13.54 4.52
C THR A 63 3.09 -13.14 4.73
N SER A 64 3.75 -12.65 3.68
CA SER A 64 5.03 -11.95 3.81
C SER A 64 4.82 -10.46 3.59
N ILE A 65 5.44 -9.63 4.41
CA ILE A 65 5.35 -8.17 4.31
C ILE A 65 6.74 -7.62 3.97
N GLN A 66 6.80 -6.83 2.91
CA GLN A 66 8.01 -6.16 2.45
C GLN A 66 7.74 -4.66 2.34
N PHE A 67 8.58 -3.83 2.95
CA PHE A 67 8.49 -2.37 2.76
C PHE A 67 8.82 -1.98 1.31
N ILE A 68 8.11 -0.99 0.79
CA ILE A 68 8.31 -0.44 -0.55
C ILE A 68 9.12 0.84 -0.41
N GLU A 69 10.34 0.85 -0.95
CA GLU A 69 11.17 2.04 -1.05
C GLU A 69 10.98 2.68 -2.44
N GLU A 70 10.69 3.97 -2.47
CA GLU A 70 10.70 4.78 -3.68
C GLU A 70 12.08 5.41 -3.84
N GLU A 71 12.61 5.34 -5.06
CA GLU A 71 13.80 6.06 -5.49
C GLU A 71 13.38 7.12 -6.52
N LEU A 72 13.76 8.37 -6.29
CA LEU A 72 13.44 9.50 -7.17
C LEU A 72 14.71 10.23 -7.62
N CYS A 73 14.78 10.45 -8.94
CA CYS A 73 15.73 11.32 -9.60
C CYS A 73 15.04 12.64 -9.95
N LEU A 74 15.54 13.77 -9.45
CA LEU A 74 14.96 15.11 -9.68
C LEU A 74 15.75 15.93 -10.70
N PHE A 75 16.47 15.26 -11.59
CA PHE A 75 17.16 15.86 -12.73
C PHE A 75 16.92 15.00 -13.97
N ASN A 76 16.80 15.66 -15.11
CA ASN A 76 16.76 14.99 -16.40
C ASN A 76 18.19 14.91 -16.95
N PHE A 77 18.54 13.74 -17.47
CA PHE A 77 19.73 13.55 -18.27
C PHE A 77 19.46 13.79 -19.76
N PRO A 78 20.47 14.18 -20.54
CA PRO A 78 20.32 14.40 -21.99
C PRO A 78 19.79 13.17 -22.76
N ASP A 79 20.07 11.98 -22.26
CA ASP A 79 19.75 10.70 -22.90
C ASP A 79 18.55 9.97 -22.24
N ASP A 80 17.78 10.66 -21.40
CA ASP A 80 16.57 10.06 -20.81
C ASP A 80 15.52 9.81 -21.92
N ASP A 81 15.06 8.56 -22.04
CA ASP A 81 14.02 8.18 -23.01
C ASP A 81 12.70 8.93 -22.74
N GLU A 82 12.40 9.20 -21.47
CA GLU A 82 11.20 9.92 -21.01
C GLU A 82 11.56 10.92 -19.90
N PRO A 83 12.09 12.11 -20.25
CA PRO A 83 12.46 13.11 -19.26
C PRO A 83 11.22 13.68 -18.55
N LEU A 84 11.36 14.00 -17.27
CA LEU A 84 10.29 14.63 -16.50
C LEU A 84 9.99 16.04 -17.02
N SER A 85 8.72 16.39 -17.16
CA SER A 85 8.35 17.77 -17.47
C SER A 85 8.72 18.70 -16.32
N ASN A 86 8.91 20.00 -16.61
CA ASN A 86 9.17 21.01 -15.57
C ASN A 86 8.08 21.02 -14.47
N TYR A 87 6.84 20.71 -14.85
CA TYR A 87 5.73 20.60 -13.89
C TYR A 87 5.88 19.36 -13.00
N GLN A 88 6.21 18.20 -13.58
CA GLN A 88 6.44 16.98 -12.81
C GLN A 88 7.63 17.13 -11.85
N LEU A 89 8.75 17.71 -12.32
CA LEU A 89 9.90 18.02 -11.47
C LEU A 89 9.53 18.90 -10.29
N LYS A 90 8.73 19.95 -10.51
CA LYS A 90 8.21 20.80 -9.44
C LYS A 90 7.39 20.00 -8.43
N VAL A 91 6.40 19.24 -8.88
CA VAL A 91 5.52 18.44 -8.01
C VAL A 91 6.30 17.40 -7.20
N LEU A 92 7.27 16.73 -7.81
CA LEU A 92 8.10 15.73 -7.13
C LEU A 92 9.09 16.38 -6.14
N THR A 93 9.60 17.57 -6.44
CA THR A 93 10.41 18.36 -5.50
C THR A 93 9.58 18.70 -4.26
N GLU A 94 8.36 19.21 -4.45
CA GLU A 94 7.43 19.51 -3.36
C GLU A 94 7.09 18.25 -2.53
N LYS A 95 6.90 17.10 -3.18
CA LYS A 95 6.69 15.80 -2.51
C LYS A 95 7.89 15.41 -1.65
N VAL A 96 9.11 15.52 -2.20
CA VAL A 96 10.37 15.20 -1.51
C VAL A 96 10.55 16.04 -0.25
N GLU A 97 10.29 17.34 -0.34
CA GLU A 97 10.34 18.26 0.79
C GLU A 97 9.26 17.95 1.82
N LYS A 98 8.00 17.80 1.37
CA LYS A 98 6.85 17.57 2.26
C LYS A 98 7.01 16.33 3.13
N PHE A 99 7.50 15.24 2.55
CA PHE A 99 7.62 13.96 3.23
C PHE A 99 9.05 13.66 3.70
N ASN A 100 9.97 14.61 3.63
CA ASN A 100 11.35 14.48 4.10
C ASN A 100 12.05 13.23 3.55
N TYR A 101 12.18 13.14 2.22
CA TYR A 101 12.94 12.04 1.60
C TYR A 101 14.42 12.14 1.98
N ARG A 102 15.07 10.99 2.15
CA ARG A 102 16.53 10.94 2.36
C ARG A 102 17.25 11.20 1.06
N PHE A 103 18.30 12.01 1.08
CA PHE A 103 19.17 12.19 -0.08
C PHE A 103 20.44 11.34 0.05
N LYS A 104 20.75 10.53 -0.97
CA LYS A 104 21.96 9.71 -1.04
C LYS A 104 22.37 9.48 -2.48
N ASN A 105 23.65 9.67 -2.79
CA ASN A 105 24.23 9.39 -4.11
C ASN A 105 23.50 10.06 -5.30
N GLY A 106 22.98 11.28 -5.11
CA GLY A 106 22.23 11.98 -6.15
C GLY A 106 20.75 11.60 -6.23
N MET A 107 20.28 10.62 -5.46
CA MET A 107 18.89 10.17 -5.48
C MET A 107 18.18 10.47 -4.16
N TYR A 108 16.85 10.54 -4.23
CA TYR A 108 15.97 10.68 -3.08
C TYR A 108 15.27 9.36 -2.76
N TYR A 109 15.26 8.97 -1.48
CA TYR A 109 14.75 7.69 -1.01
C TYR A 109 13.73 7.86 0.10
N LYS A 110 12.64 7.09 0.05
CA LYS A 110 11.70 6.98 1.16
C LYS A 110 10.95 5.66 1.13
N PHE A 111 10.69 5.06 2.29
CA PHE A 111 9.71 3.99 2.40
C PHE A 111 8.30 4.58 2.31
N ILE A 112 7.60 4.26 1.22
CA ILE A 112 6.32 4.86 0.84
C ILE A 112 5.14 3.89 1.01
N GLY A 113 5.36 2.72 1.60
CA GLY A 113 4.33 1.70 1.71
C GLY A 113 4.89 0.33 2.05
N PHE A 114 4.04 -0.68 1.91
CA PHE A 114 4.41 -2.07 2.08
C PHE A 114 3.61 -2.96 1.12
N LYS A 115 4.22 -4.07 0.72
CA LYS A 115 3.65 -5.13 -0.10
C LYS A 115 3.40 -6.34 0.78
N CYS A 116 2.16 -6.81 0.77
CA CYS A 116 1.76 -8.07 1.40
C CYS A 116 1.61 -9.12 0.31
N THR A 117 2.40 -10.19 0.36
CA THR A 117 2.22 -11.34 -0.53
C THR A 117 1.50 -12.43 0.24
N ILE A 118 0.33 -12.83 -0.26
CA ILE A 118 -0.54 -13.84 0.34
C ILE A 118 -0.56 -15.07 -0.57
N ASN A 119 -0.32 -16.23 0.04
CA ASN A 119 -0.52 -17.50 -0.61
C ASN A 119 -1.98 -17.90 -0.44
N HIS A 120 -2.76 -17.75 -1.51
CA HIS A 120 -4.06 -18.36 -1.60
C HIS A 120 -3.93 -19.56 -2.54
N SER A 121 -4.06 -20.77 -2.01
CA SER A 121 -4.47 -21.89 -2.86
C SER A 121 -5.89 -21.60 -3.30
N GLU A 122 -6.06 -20.94 -4.44
CA GLU A 122 -7.40 -20.80 -5.02
C GLU A 122 -7.96 -22.22 -5.22
N PRO A 123 -9.19 -22.50 -4.75
CA PRO A 123 -9.78 -23.81 -4.95
C PRO A 123 -9.79 -24.11 -6.46
N ILE A 124 -9.36 -25.33 -6.79
CA ILE A 124 -9.18 -25.90 -8.13
C ILE A 124 -10.46 -25.81 -9.02
N THR A 125 -11.58 -25.33 -8.47
CA THR A 125 -12.91 -25.38 -9.09
C THR A 125 -13.31 -24.16 -9.92
N LEU A 126 -12.51 -23.08 -10.00
CA LEU A 126 -12.83 -21.89 -10.82
C LEU A 126 -11.93 -21.66 -12.04
N VAL A 127 -10.97 -22.55 -12.30
CA VAL A 127 -10.16 -22.51 -13.54
C VAL A 127 -10.16 -23.90 -14.15
N SER A 128 -10.93 -24.06 -15.23
CA SER A 128 -10.80 -25.20 -16.14
C SER A 128 -9.35 -25.32 -16.59
N ASP A 129 -8.75 -26.47 -16.30
CA ASP A 129 -7.52 -27.04 -16.87
C ASP A 129 -6.14 -26.49 -16.45
N ASP A 130 -6.02 -25.58 -15.48
CA ASP A 130 -4.69 -25.08 -15.05
C ASP A 130 -4.45 -25.30 -13.54
N ASN A 131 -3.68 -26.34 -13.21
CA ASN A 131 -3.18 -26.69 -11.87
C ASN A 131 -2.17 -25.64 -11.33
N GLY A 132 -2.57 -24.37 -11.28
CA GLY A 132 -1.71 -23.25 -10.92
C GLY A 132 -1.73 -22.92 -9.43
N ILE A 133 -0.56 -22.74 -8.80
CA ILE A 133 -0.45 -22.00 -7.53
C ILE A 133 -0.44 -20.52 -7.88
N TYR A 134 -1.35 -19.75 -7.29
CA TYR A 134 -1.46 -18.31 -7.49
C TYR A 134 -1.02 -17.54 -6.26
N PHE A 135 -0.37 -16.41 -6.48
CA PHE A 135 0.05 -15.48 -5.44
C PHE A 135 -0.71 -14.18 -5.63
N ARG A 136 -1.15 -13.59 -4.51
CA ARG A 136 -1.73 -12.25 -4.49
C ARG A 136 -0.73 -11.30 -3.82
N ASP A 137 -0.24 -10.35 -4.59
CA ASP A 137 0.53 -9.22 -4.06
C ASP A 137 -0.41 -8.04 -3.85
N ILE A 138 -0.40 -7.47 -2.65
CA ILE A 138 -1.17 -6.30 -2.26
C ILE A 138 -0.17 -5.22 -1.89
N GLU A 139 0.02 -4.24 -2.77
CA GLU A 139 0.82 -3.06 -2.44
C GLU A 139 -0.08 -1.98 -1.83
N ILE A 140 0.28 -1.50 -0.65
CA ILE A 140 -0.42 -0.44 0.09
C ILE A 140 0.51 0.76 0.13
N ARG A 141 0.08 1.86 -0.49
CA ARG A 141 0.88 3.07 -0.69
C ARG A 141 0.12 4.30 -0.20
N PRO A 142 0.43 4.84 0.98
CA PRO A 142 -0.15 6.08 1.45
C PRO A 142 0.31 7.28 0.60
N GLN A 143 -0.57 8.27 0.46
CA GLN A 143 -0.33 9.51 -0.28
C GLN A 143 0.26 9.25 -1.68
N HIS A 144 -0.37 8.35 -2.44
CA HIS A 144 0.09 7.92 -3.75
C HIS A 144 -0.16 8.99 -4.82
N TYR A 145 0.88 9.35 -5.56
CA TYR A 145 0.81 10.32 -6.65
C TYR A 145 0.57 9.58 -7.96
N GLN A 146 -0.61 9.73 -8.54
CA GLN A 146 -0.94 9.24 -9.87
C GLN A 146 -0.83 10.40 -10.87
N PHE A 147 0.23 10.39 -11.68
CA PHE A 147 0.40 11.34 -12.77
C PHE A 147 -0.45 10.96 -13.99
N PHE A 148 -0.88 11.99 -14.72
CA PHE A 148 -1.68 11.96 -15.95
C PHE A 148 -1.19 13.08 -16.87
N ASN A 149 -0.23 12.80 -17.75
CA ASN A 149 0.48 13.83 -18.52
C ASN A 149 1.03 14.92 -17.55
N ASP A 150 0.76 16.21 -17.81
CA ASP A 150 1.12 17.35 -16.93
C ASP A 150 0.08 17.64 -15.83
N ASN A 151 -0.50 16.60 -15.23
CA ASN A 151 -1.38 16.74 -14.08
C ASN A 151 -1.19 15.54 -13.15
N TYR A 152 -1.61 15.66 -11.89
CA TYR A 152 -1.61 14.55 -10.96
C TYR A 152 -2.86 14.55 -10.08
N ASN A 153 -3.25 13.37 -9.63
CA ASN A 153 -4.13 13.23 -8.49
C ASN A 153 -3.36 12.51 -7.39
N ARG A 154 -3.57 12.96 -6.15
CA ARG A 154 -3.13 12.22 -4.97
C ARG A 154 -4.24 11.25 -4.55
N ILE A 155 -3.87 10.14 -3.95
CA ILE A 155 -4.78 9.16 -3.36
C ILE A 155 -4.30 8.95 -1.93
N ASP A 156 -5.19 9.06 -0.94
CA ASP A 156 -4.77 8.99 0.46
C ASP A 156 -4.16 7.64 0.81
N ILE A 157 -4.79 6.54 0.39
CA ILE A 157 -4.18 5.20 0.42
C ILE A 157 -4.52 4.45 -0.86
N ALA A 158 -3.49 4.12 -1.63
CA ALA A 158 -3.59 3.29 -2.82
C ALA A 158 -3.40 1.82 -2.50
N PHE A 159 -4.27 0.98 -3.05
CA PHE A 159 -4.12 -0.48 -3.10
C PHE A 159 -3.87 -0.88 -4.54
N ILE A 160 -2.77 -1.58 -4.79
CA ILE A 160 -2.45 -2.18 -6.09
C ILE A 160 -2.39 -3.69 -5.87
N LEU A 161 -3.40 -4.37 -6.40
CA LEU A 161 -3.61 -5.80 -6.27
C LEU A 161 -3.10 -6.48 -7.53
N LYS A 162 -2.18 -7.42 -7.38
CA LYS A 162 -1.60 -8.18 -8.49
C LYS A 162 -1.78 -9.66 -8.24
N ARG A 163 -2.36 -10.35 -9.20
CA ARG A 163 -2.46 -11.81 -9.21
C ARG A 163 -1.37 -12.37 -10.13
N ARG A 164 -0.57 -13.30 -9.61
CA ARG A 164 0.53 -13.93 -10.35
C ARG A 164 0.40 -15.45 -10.38
N ASN A 165 0.80 -16.05 -11.50
CA ASN A 165 0.91 -17.51 -11.61
C ASN A 165 2.37 -17.92 -11.30
N TRP A 166 2.54 -18.73 -10.25
CA TRP A 166 3.84 -19.19 -9.79
C TRP A 166 4.58 -20.06 -10.79
N PHE A 167 3.87 -20.98 -11.44
CA PHE A 167 4.48 -21.96 -12.35
C PHE A 167 4.89 -21.35 -13.69
N ASN A 168 4.43 -20.14 -13.99
CA ASN A 168 4.73 -19.44 -15.23
C ASN A 168 5.58 -18.19 -14.95
N ASP A 169 6.76 -18.39 -14.34
CA ASP A 169 7.73 -17.33 -14.03
C ASP A 169 7.13 -16.10 -13.32
N ASN A 170 6.18 -16.29 -12.40
CA ASN A 170 5.47 -15.22 -11.70
C ASN A 170 4.74 -14.23 -12.65
N LYS A 171 4.30 -14.71 -13.81
CA LYS A 171 3.55 -13.94 -14.80
C LYS A 171 2.35 -13.26 -14.15
N LEU A 172 2.24 -11.95 -14.38
CA LEU A 172 1.08 -11.14 -13.99
C LEU A 172 -0.14 -11.61 -14.79
N ILE A 173 -1.16 -12.06 -14.09
CA ILE A 173 -2.45 -12.49 -14.65
C ILE A 173 -3.43 -11.33 -14.65
N GLU A 174 -3.52 -10.62 -13.52
CA GLU A 174 -4.44 -9.52 -13.33
C GLU A 174 -3.83 -8.44 -12.44
N GLU A 175 -4.14 -7.18 -12.75
CA GLU A 175 -3.88 -6.04 -11.90
C GLU A 175 -5.18 -5.26 -11.66
N ARG A 176 -5.49 -4.99 -10.39
CA ARG A 176 -6.62 -4.15 -9.96
C ARG A 176 -6.12 -3.05 -9.04
N LYS A 177 -6.65 -1.85 -9.21
CA LYS A 177 -6.29 -0.66 -8.41
C LYS A 177 -7.51 -0.13 -7.67
N ILE A 178 -7.36 0.07 -6.37
CA ILE A 178 -8.40 0.59 -5.47
C ILE A 178 -7.85 1.82 -4.77
N ALA A 179 -8.58 2.93 -4.87
CA ALA A 179 -8.27 4.16 -4.17
C ALA A 179 -9.08 4.23 -2.88
N ILE A 180 -8.42 4.46 -1.75
CA ILE A 180 -9.06 4.78 -0.49
C ILE A 180 -8.86 6.27 -0.22
N GLU A 181 -9.95 6.97 0.05
CA GLU A 181 -9.95 8.36 0.50
C GLU A 181 -10.37 8.38 1.97
N CYS A 182 -9.60 9.07 2.81
CA CYS A 182 -9.81 9.16 4.26
C CYS A 182 -10.59 10.42 4.67
N ASP A 183 -11.34 10.99 3.73
CA ASP A 183 -12.12 12.18 3.93
C ASP A 183 -13.54 11.82 4.39
N GLY A 184 -13.87 12.26 5.61
CA GLY A 184 -15.18 12.09 6.23
C GLY A 184 -16.33 12.64 5.41
N TYR A 185 -17.49 12.01 5.59
CA TYR A 185 -18.78 12.36 4.99
C TYR A 185 -19.13 13.87 5.08
N ASP A 186 -18.58 14.59 6.05
CA ASP A 186 -18.84 16.02 6.30
C ASP A 186 -18.07 17.00 5.38
N TYR A 187 -17.05 16.55 4.62
CA TYR A 187 -16.18 17.46 3.87
C TYR A 187 -16.68 17.86 2.46
N HIS A 188 -17.83 17.34 2.00
CA HIS A 188 -18.28 17.49 0.60
C HIS A 188 -19.78 17.83 0.46
N SER A 189 -20.29 18.76 1.26
CA SER A 189 -21.71 19.12 1.23
C SER A 189 -22.06 20.16 0.14
N SER A 190 -21.09 20.95 -0.36
CA SER A 190 -21.37 21.96 -1.38
C SER A 190 -21.45 21.37 -2.81
N PRO A 191 -22.32 21.91 -3.69
CA PRO A 191 -22.41 21.45 -5.08
C PRO A 191 -21.11 21.57 -5.89
N SER A 192 -20.27 22.57 -5.58
CA SER A 192 -18.97 22.77 -6.24
C SER A 192 -17.97 21.69 -5.86
N GLN A 193 -17.87 21.33 -4.58
CA GLN A 193 -16.97 20.25 -4.12
C GLN A 193 -17.37 18.91 -4.72
N LYS A 194 -18.68 18.58 -4.71
CA LYS A 194 -19.18 17.34 -5.35
C LYS A 194 -18.81 17.25 -6.83
N ARG A 195 -18.86 18.37 -7.55
CA ARG A 195 -18.48 18.43 -8.96
C ARG A 195 -16.99 18.17 -9.16
N GLU A 196 -16.14 18.70 -8.28
CA GLU A 196 -14.69 18.47 -8.30
C GLU A 196 -14.36 17.00 -7.97
N ASP A 197 -15.03 16.41 -6.98
CA ASP A 197 -14.88 14.99 -6.62
C ASP A 197 -15.30 14.07 -7.76
N ASP A 198 -16.38 14.39 -8.45
CA ASP A 198 -16.85 13.67 -9.64
C ASP A 198 -15.81 13.73 -10.76
N ILE A 199 -15.22 14.91 -11.00
CA ILE A 199 -14.17 15.08 -12.01
C ILE A 199 -12.94 14.26 -11.63
N ARG A 200 -12.49 14.32 -10.36
CA ARG A 200 -11.37 13.52 -9.84
C ARG A 200 -11.66 12.03 -9.98
N SER A 201 -12.83 11.58 -9.57
CA SER A 201 -13.27 10.19 -9.65
C SER A 201 -13.27 9.67 -11.09
N ARG A 202 -13.77 10.46 -12.04
CA ARG A 202 -13.74 10.10 -13.47
C ARG A 202 -12.33 10.05 -14.06
N LYS A 203 -11.42 10.92 -13.60
CA LYS A 203 -10.00 10.88 -14.01
C LYS A 203 -9.32 9.61 -13.49
N LEU A 204 -9.50 9.29 -12.21
CA LEU A 204 -8.96 8.09 -11.57
C LEU A 204 -9.48 6.81 -12.24
N LYS A 205 -10.79 6.71 -12.48
CA LYS A 205 -11.39 5.56 -13.19
C LYS A 205 -10.80 5.35 -14.59
N ARG A 206 -10.53 6.43 -15.34
CA ARG A 206 -9.85 6.34 -16.64
C ARG A 206 -8.40 5.85 -16.55
N ALA A 207 -7.74 6.00 -15.41
CA ALA A 207 -6.41 5.41 -15.14
C ALA A 207 -6.47 3.96 -14.62
N GLY A 208 -7.65 3.35 -14.57
CA GLY A 208 -7.80 1.98 -14.07
C GLY A 208 -8.01 1.86 -12.57
N TRP A 209 -8.18 2.97 -11.84
CA TRP A 209 -8.67 2.97 -10.45
C TRP A 209 -10.17 2.72 -10.47
N LYS A 210 -10.57 1.45 -10.56
CA LYS A 210 -11.96 1.05 -10.79
C LYS A 210 -12.83 1.35 -9.58
N ASP A 211 -12.26 1.20 -8.39
CA ASP A 211 -12.95 1.36 -7.11
C ASP A 211 -12.36 2.53 -6.33
N ILE A 212 -13.23 3.42 -5.86
CA ILE A 212 -12.89 4.53 -4.98
C ILE A 212 -13.77 4.37 -3.74
N ILE A 213 -13.16 3.94 -2.65
CA ILE A 213 -13.83 3.71 -1.37
C ILE A 213 -13.50 4.88 -0.47
N ARG A 214 -14.52 5.47 0.15
CA ARG A 214 -14.37 6.59 1.07
C ARG A 214 -14.68 6.11 2.48
N TYR A 215 -13.77 6.37 3.42
CA TYR A 215 -14.01 6.11 4.84
C TYR A 215 -13.99 7.42 5.61
N SER A 216 -14.96 7.56 6.50
CA SER A 216 -14.96 8.60 7.52
C SER A 216 -14.00 8.29 8.65
N GLY A 217 -13.59 9.35 9.35
CA GLY A 217 -12.70 9.17 10.49
C GLY A 217 -13.32 8.38 11.63
N SER A 218 -14.64 8.45 11.82
CA SER A 218 -15.33 7.56 12.76
C SER A 218 -15.29 6.10 12.31
N GLU A 219 -15.51 5.81 11.02
CA GLU A 219 -15.43 4.43 10.51
C GLU A 219 -14.03 3.85 10.70
N ILE A 220 -12.98 4.62 10.42
CA ILE A 220 -11.59 4.17 10.62
C ILE A 220 -11.28 4.00 12.12
N TYR A 221 -11.70 4.95 12.96
CA TYR A 221 -11.48 4.89 14.41
C TYR A 221 -12.14 3.66 15.05
N HIS A 222 -13.29 3.25 14.54
CA HIS A 222 -14.04 2.10 15.06
C HIS A 222 -13.60 0.74 14.49
N ILE A 223 -12.66 0.68 13.54
CA ILE A 223 -12.04 -0.59 13.12
C ILE A 223 -11.33 -1.19 14.35
N ASN A 224 -11.95 -2.21 14.95
CA ASN A 224 -11.48 -2.80 16.19
C ASN A 224 -10.28 -3.73 15.91
N ASN A 225 -9.28 -3.70 16.80
CA ASN A 225 -8.07 -4.53 16.69
C ASN A 225 -8.32 -6.03 16.94
N ASN A 226 -9.55 -6.39 17.34
CA ASN A 226 -9.96 -7.76 17.57
C ASN A 226 -10.41 -8.39 16.25
N LEU A 227 -9.53 -9.19 15.66
CA LEU A 227 -9.81 -9.98 14.46
C LEU A 227 -11.01 -10.94 14.61
N ASN A 228 -11.50 -11.18 15.83
CA ASN A 228 -12.64 -12.05 16.15
C ASN A 228 -13.97 -11.29 16.35
N HIS A 229 -13.93 -9.96 16.35
CA HIS A 229 -15.10 -9.09 16.38
C HIS A 229 -14.84 -7.95 15.39
N MET A 230 -14.85 -8.29 14.10
CA MET A 230 -14.96 -7.29 13.06
C MET A 230 -16.43 -6.89 12.93
N ASP A 231 -16.88 -6.01 13.81
CA ASP A 231 -18.14 -5.32 13.60
C ASP A 231 -17.92 -4.29 12.47
N TYR A 232 -18.03 -4.80 11.24
CA TYR A 232 -18.15 -4.12 9.95
C TYR A 232 -16.97 -3.20 9.53
N ASN A 233 -16.88 -2.93 8.22
CA ASN A 233 -15.98 -1.99 7.51
C ASN A 233 -14.69 -2.59 6.91
N PHE A 234 -13.95 -3.47 7.61
CA PHE A 234 -12.73 -4.10 7.06
C PHE A 234 -12.98 -5.42 6.36
N GLU A 235 -14.04 -6.15 6.74
CA GLU A 235 -14.47 -7.37 6.02
C GLU A 235 -14.86 -7.05 4.59
N GLU A 236 -15.68 -6.02 4.36
CA GLU A 236 -16.03 -5.60 3.00
C GLU A 236 -14.80 -5.15 2.20
N LEU A 237 -13.87 -4.41 2.83
CA LEU A 237 -12.61 -4.03 2.18
C LEU A 237 -11.80 -5.26 1.79
N MET A 238 -11.71 -6.24 2.69
CA MET A 238 -10.95 -7.46 2.49
C MET A 238 -11.66 -8.38 1.48
N ASP A 239 -12.98 -8.50 1.50
CA ASP A 239 -13.73 -9.22 0.47
C ASP A 239 -13.47 -8.56 -0.89
N ILE A 240 -13.52 -7.23 -0.98
CA ILE A 240 -13.20 -6.51 -2.22
C ILE A 240 -11.74 -6.75 -2.67
N ILE A 241 -10.79 -6.78 -1.74
CA ILE A 241 -9.34 -6.99 -1.99
C ILE A 241 -9.01 -8.45 -2.32
N MET A 242 -9.74 -9.40 -1.74
CA MET A 242 -9.43 -10.83 -1.75
C MET A 242 -10.27 -11.63 -2.75
N LEU A 243 -11.33 -11.05 -3.32
CA LEU A 243 -11.97 -11.49 -4.57
C LEU A 243 -10.98 -11.32 -5.73
#